data_AF-A0A1I4IJ38-F1
#
_entry.id   AF-A0A1I4IJ38-F1
#
_cell.length_a   1.000
_cell.length_b   1.000
_cell.length_c   1.000
_cell.angle_alpha   90.00
_cell.angle_beta   90.00
_cell.angle_gamma   90.00
#
_symmetry.space_group_name_H-M   'P 1'
#
loop_
_entity.id
_entity.type
_entity.pdbx_description
1 polymer ?
#
loop_
_entity_poly.entity_id
_entity_poly.type
_entity_poly.pdbx_seq_one_letter_code
_entity_poly.pdbx_strand_id
1 'polypeptide(L)'
;MRGFKERRNGYARVDTKQLLEAEMREALGLAPAKPAPKRSGQRPSYIQVELSVRKSSGGPAFRFEHRSRSLSTLEAQLEAEKIVRQKGWEVWAVLDVRQVSE
;
A
#
# COMPACT_ATOMS: atom_id res chain seq x y z
N MET A 1 -16.11 -72.24 4.99
CA MET A 1 -16.95 -71.02 5.05
C MET A 1 -16.05 -69.82 5.33
N ARG A 2 -15.92 -68.88 4.38
CA ARG A 2 -15.11 -67.65 4.51
C ARG A 2 -15.97 -66.55 5.12
N GLY A 3 -15.55 -65.99 6.26
CA GLY A 3 -16.16 -64.82 6.88
C GLY A 3 -15.81 -63.55 6.10
N PHE A 4 -16.84 -62.87 5.59
CA PHE A 4 -16.71 -61.61 4.86
C PHE A 4 -16.55 -60.48 5.90
N LYS A 5 -15.34 -59.89 5.98
CA LYS A 5 -15.02 -58.80 6.91
C LYS A 5 -15.36 -57.47 6.26
N GLU A 6 -16.51 -56.92 6.62
CA GLU A 6 -17.01 -55.64 6.12
C GLU A 6 -16.16 -54.48 6.66
N ARG A 7 -15.37 -53.85 5.77
CA ARG A 7 -14.62 -52.62 6.07
C ARG A 7 -15.56 -51.43 5.94
N ARG A 8 -16.06 -50.90 7.05
CA ARG A 8 -16.81 -49.63 7.07
C ARG A 8 -15.83 -48.47 6.94
N ASN A 9 -15.89 -47.80 5.79
CA ASN A 9 -15.11 -46.63 5.43
C ASN A 9 -15.70 -45.40 6.15
N GLY A 10 -14.96 -44.84 7.11
CA GLY A 10 -15.38 -43.69 7.90
C GLY A 10 -15.12 -42.38 7.17
N TYR A 11 -16.03 -41.98 6.27
CA TYR A 11 -16.11 -40.60 5.81
C TYR A 11 -17.12 -39.87 6.68
N ALA A 12 -16.63 -38.91 7.47
CA ALA A 12 -17.45 -38.03 8.29
C ALA A 12 -18.54 -37.39 7.42
N ARG A 13 -19.81 -37.67 7.74
CA ARG A 13 -20.95 -36.91 7.22
C ARG A 13 -20.80 -35.49 7.74
N VAL A 14 -20.33 -34.58 6.89
CA VAL A 14 -20.46 -33.16 7.17
C VAL A 14 -21.96 -32.88 7.09
N ASP A 15 -22.59 -32.66 8.23
CA ASP A 15 -24.03 -32.48 8.34
C ASP A 15 -24.43 -31.25 7.51
N THR A 16 -25.14 -31.49 6.40
CA THR A 16 -25.64 -30.44 5.50
C THR A 16 -26.49 -29.38 6.23
N LYS A 17 -27.10 -29.78 7.36
CA LYS A 17 -27.79 -28.90 8.30
C LYS A 17 -26.88 -27.85 8.92
N GLN A 18 -25.64 -28.20 9.26
CA GLN A 18 -24.69 -27.28 9.87
C GLN A 18 -24.22 -26.20 8.88
N LEU A 19 -24.11 -26.56 7.60
CA LEU A 19 -23.78 -25.59 6.54
C LEU A 19 -24.93 -24.60 6.32
N LEU A 20 -26.17 -25.09 6.27
CA LEU A 20 -27.36 -24.25 6.11
C LEU A 20 -27.56 -23.31 7.32
N GLU A 21 -27.37 -23.81 8.53
CA GLU A 21 -27.47 -23.00 9.76
C GLU A 21 -26.37 -21.93 9.83
N ALA A 22 -25.15 -22.24 9.37
CA ALA A 22 -24.07 -21.27 9.26
C ALA A 22 -24.41 -20.16 8.25
N GLU A 23 -24.98 -20.51 7.09
CA GLU A 23 -25.41 -19.56 6.07
C GLU A 23 -26.55 -18.65 6.58
N MET A 24 -27.54 -19.22 7.28
CA MET A 24 -28.62 -18.45 7.92
C MET A 24 -28.09 -17.50 9.00
N ARG A 25 -27.11 -17.93 9.80
CA ARG A 25 -26.47 -17.07 10.79
C ARG A 25 -25.67 -15.93 10.15
N GLU A 26 -25.00 -16.18 9.01
CA GLU A 26 -24.29 -15.13 8.27
C GLU A 26 -25.26 -14.11 7.66
N ALA A 27 -26.35 -14.56 7.04
CA ALA A 27 -27.38 -13.69 6.45
C ALA A 27 -28.10 -12.81 7.49
N LEU A 28 -28.27 -13.32 8.72
CA LEU A 28 -28.88 -12.58 9.83
C LEU A 28 -27.87 -11.75 10.65
N GLY A 29 -26.58 -11.75 10.28
CA GLY A 29 -25.53 -11.05 11.01
C GLY A 29 -25.25 -11.61 12.41
N LEU A 30 -25.70 -12.82 12.71
CA LEU A 30 -25.48 -13.54 13.97
C LEU A 30 -24.17 -14.34 13.96
N ALA A 31 -23.50 -14.42 12.81
CA ALA A 31 -22.18 -15.03 12.69
C ALA A 31 -21.15 -14.19 13.46
N PRO A 32 -20.16 -14.84 14.11
CA PRO A 32 -19.09 -14.12 14.80
C PRO A 32 -18.38 -13.18 13.82
N ALA A 33 -18.13 -11.95 14.26
CA ALA A 33 -17.51 -10.92 13.43
C ALA A 33 -16.19 -11.44 12.84
N LYS A 34 -16.06 -11.40 11.51
CA LYS A 34 -14.81 -11.73 10.82
C LYS A 34 -13.71 -10.84 11.41
N PRO A 35 -12.54 -11.39 11.81
CA PRO A 35 -11.48 -10.60 12.39
C PRO A 35 -11.07 -9.51 11.37
N ALA A 36 -10.98 -8.27 11.86
CA ALA A 36 -10.56 -7.15 11.03
C ALA A 36 -9.23 -7.50 10.34
N PRO A 37 -9.06 -7.16 9.04
CA PRO A 37 -7.82 -7.45 8.34
C PRO A 37 -6.67 -6.84 9.14
N LYS A 38 -5.67 -7.68 9.48
CA LYS A 38 -4.44 -7.23 10.12
C LYS A 38 -3.83 -6.18 9.20
N ARG A 39 -3.69 -4.94 9.69
CA ARG A 39 -2.94 -3.90 8.98
C ARG A 39 -1.51 -4.40 8.83
N SER A 40 -1.16 -4.91 7.65
CA SER A 40 0.23 -5.17 7.28
C SER A 40 0.94 -3.83 7.40
N GLY A 41 1.99 -3.77 8.23
CA GLY A 41 2.76 -2.55 8.46
C GLY A 41 3.19 -1.95 7.12
N GLN A 42 2.51 -0.90 6.69
CA GLN A 42 2.83 -0.22 5.44
C GLN A 42 4.16 0.50 5.69
N ARG A 43 5.19 0.06 4.96
CA ARG A 43 6.50 0.68 4.99
C ARG A 43 6.37 2.17 4.68
N PRO A 44 7.12 3.05 5.37
CA PRO A 44 7.05 4.47 5.08
C PRO A 44 7.46 4.69 3.61
N SER A 45 6.55 5.26 2.83
CA SER A 45 6.82 5.67 1.46
C SER A 45 6.91 7.19 1.38
N TYR A 46 7.88 7.69 0.61
CA TYR A 46 8.03 9.11 0.31
C TYR A 46 8.26 9.33 -1.18
N ILE A 47 8.05 10.55 -1.65
CA ILE A 47 8.37 10.93 -3.02
C ILE A 47 9.68 11.72 -3.01
N GLN A 48 10.66 11.22 -3.75
CA GLN A 48 11.93 11.90 -3.99
C GLN A 48 11.81 12.70 -5.29
N VAL A 49 12.08 14.00 -5.19
CA VAL A 49 12.10 14.94 -6.30
C VAL A 49 13.51 15.47 -6.46
N GLU A 50 14.06 15.32 -7.66
CA GLU A 50 15.35 15.88 -8.04
C GLU A 50 15.13 17.01 -9.05
N LEU A 51 15.59 18.21 -8.70
CA LEU A 51 15.49 19.41 -9.54
C LEU A 51 16.89 19.88 -9.94
N SER A 52 17.00 20.38 -11.16
CA SER A 52 18.13 21.22 -11.58
C SER A 52 17.78 22.66 -11.29
N VAL A 53 18.58 23.32 -10.46
CA VAL A 53 18.33 24.68 -9.99
C VAL A 53 19.54 25.58 -10.25
N ARG A 54 19.31 26.87 -10.35
CA ARG A 54 20.36 27.89 -10.50
C ARG A 54 20.14 29.02 -9.51
N LYS A 55 21.20 29.72 -9.13
CA LYS A 55 21.06 30.95 -8.35
C LYS A 55 20.49 32.05 -9.24
N SER A 56 19.60 32.88 -8.71
CA SER A 56 19.07 34.04 -9.45
C SER A 56 20.14 35.08 -9.78
N SER A 57 21.27 35.09 -9.05
CA SER A 57 22.45 35.91 -9.36
C SER A 57 23.24 35.44 -10.59
N GLY A 58 22.82 34.36 -11.24
CA GLY A 58 23.59 33.68 -12.27
C GLY A 58 24.57 32.64 -11.71
N GLY A 59 25.10 31.81 -12.61
CA GLY A 59 26.02 30.72 -12.30
C GLY A 59 25.58 29.37 -12.88
N PRO A 60 26.43 28.33 -12.74
CA PRO A 60 26.11 26.99 -13.22
C PRO A 60 24.93 26.40 -12.44
N ALA A 61 24.13 25.57 -13.12
CA ALA A 61 23.06 24.83 -12.49
C ALA A 61 23.62 23.71 -11.60
N PHE A 62 22.92 23.41 -10.51
CA PHE A 62 23.24 22.35 -9.57
C PHE A 62 21.99 21.54 -9.21
N ARG A 63 22.20 20.34 -8.66
CA ARG A 63 21.10 19.44 -8.28
C ARG A 63 20.58 19.79 -6.90
N PHE A 64 19.25 19.78 -6.76
CA PHE A 64 18.53 19.93 -5.52
C PHE A 64 17.63 18.71 -5.32
N GLU A 65 17.83 18.00 -4.21
CA GLU A 65 17.00 16.85 -3.81
C GLU A 65 15.99 17.29 -2.74
N HIS A 66 14.74 16.89 -2.91
CA HIS A 66 13.68 17.07 -1.92
C HIS A 66 12.95 15.74 -1.69
N ARG A 67 12.71 15.42 -0.41
CA ARG A 67 11.91 14.26 0.01
C ARG A 67 10.62 14.77 0.60
N SER A 68 9.52 14.51 -0.09
CA SER A 68 8.17 14.85 0.37
C SER A 68 7.45 13.61 0.90
N ARG A 69 6.66 13.80 1.97
CA ARG A 69 5.77 12.76 2.52
C ARG A 69 4.41 12.72 1.83
N SER A 70 4.22 13.58 0.83
CA SER A 70 2.98 13.67 0.06
C SER A 70 2.76 12.40 -0.75
N LEU A 71 1.49 12.04 -0.92
CA LEU A 71 1.09 10.85 -1.69
C LEU A 71 1.02 11.16 -3.20
N SER A 72 1.01 12.44 -3.57
CA SER A 72 0.94 12.92 -4.96
C SER A 72 2.29 13.42 -5.45
N THR A 73 2.69 12.97 -6.63
CA THR A 73 3.92 13.41 -7.31
C THR A 73 3.89 14.90 -7.63
N LEU A 74 2.72 15.41 -8.05
CA LEU A 74 2.54 16.82 -8.38
C LEU A 74 2.69 17.71 -7.14
N GLU A 75 2.12 17.30 -6.01
CA GLU A 75 2.26 18.05 -4.75
C GLU A 75 3.71 18.08 -4.29
N ALA A 76 4.39 16.94 -4.34
CA ALA A 76 5.81 16.85 -3.99
C ALA A 76 6.68 17.76 -4.88
N GLN A 77 6.37 17.86 -6.17
CA GLN A 77 7.07 18.76 -7.08
C GLN A 77 6.81 20.23 -6.72
N LEU A 78 5.56 20.62 -6.51
CA LEU A 78 5.20 21.99 -6.13
C LEU A 78 5.84 22.41 -4.80
N GLU A 79 5.90 21.51 -3.82
CA GLU A 79 6.62 21.71 -2.56
C GLU A 79 8.11 21.97 -2.81
N ALA A 80 8.75 21.12 -3.63
CA ALA A 80 10.16 21.27 -3.98
C ALA A 80 10.43 22.62 -4.67
N GLU A 81 9.62 23.00 -5.67
CA GLU A 81 9.76 24.27 -6.38
C GLU A 81 9.55 25.47 -5.45
N LYS A 82 8.58 25.40 -4.54
CA LYS A 82 8.34 26.44 -3.55
C LYS A 82 9.55 26.65 -2.65
N ILE A 83 10.18 25.57 -2.19
CA ILE A 83 11.41 25.64 -1.38
C ILE A 83 12.55 26.27 -2.18
N VAL A 84 12.72 25.90 -3.44
CA VAL A 84 13.75 26.47 -4.32
C VAL A 84 13.55 27.98 -4.48
N ARG A 85 12.31 28.43 -4.73
CA ARG A 85 11.99 29.85 -4.84
C ARG A 85 12.21 30.61 -3.52
N GLN A 86 11.86 30.01 -2.38
CA GLN A 86 12.11 30.60 -1.06
C GLN A 86 13.61 30.79 -0.77
N LYS A 87 14.47 29.94 -1.35
CA LYS A 87 15.93 30.07 -1.26
C LYS A 87 16.52 31.09 -2.23
N GLY A 88 15.69 31.75 -3.04
CA GLY A 88 16.15 32.70 -4.06
C GLY A 88 16.86 32.02 -5.23
N TRP A 89 16.43 30.80 -5.56
CA TRP A 89 16.92 30.03 -6.69
C TRP A 89 15.81 29.86 -7.73
N GLU A 90 16.22 29.61 -8.97
CA GLU A 90 15.32 29.33 -10.07
C GLU A 90 15.42 27.85 -10.46
N VAL A 91 14.28 27.26 -10.77
CA VAL A 91 14.20 25.89 -11.29
C VAL A 91 14.44 25.94 -12.79
N TRP A 92 15.43 25.18 -13.26
CA TRP A 92 15.79 25.08 -14.67
C TRP A 92 15.13 23.88 -15.33
N ALA A 93 15.10 22.74 -14.64
CA ALA A 93 14.46 21.51 -15.12
C ALA A 93 14.13 20.59 -13.94
N VAL A 94 13.10 19.77 -14.10
CA VAL A 94 12.84 18.60 -13.26
C VAL A 94 13.68 17.44 -13.80
N LEU A 95 14.46 16.79 -12.95
CA LEU A 95 15.36 15.71 -13.34
C LEU A 95 14.73 14.34 -13.09
N ASP A 96 14.19 14.12 -11.89
CA ASP A 96 13.55 12.86 -11.53
C ASP A 96 12.46 13.09 -10.48
N VAL A 97 11.40 12.29 -10.56
CA VAL A 97 10.33 12.24 -9.55
C VAL A 97 9.93 10.79 -9.37
N ARG A 98 10.25 10.22 -8.21
CA ARG A 98 10.00 8.81 -7.94
C ARG A 98 9.45 8.58 -6.54
N GLN A 99 8.56 7.61 -6.42
CA GLN A 99 8.12 7.11 -5.12
C GLN A 99 9.13 6.08 -4.60
N VAL A 100 9.58 6.27 -3.37
CA VAL A 100 10.52 5.40 -2.67
C VAL A 100 9.78 4.79 -1.49
N SER A 101 9.82 3.46 -1.38
CA SER A 101 9.32 2.72 -0.22
C SER A 101 10.53 2.19 0.56
N GLU A 102 10.61 2.49 1.86
CA GLU A 102 11.74 2.09 2.74
C GLU A 102 11.43 0.78 3.49
#